data_AF-V5FHE2-F1
#
_entry.id   AF-V5FHE2-F1
#
_cell.length_a   1.000
_cell.length_b   1.000
_cell.length_c   1.000
_cell.angle_alpha   90.00
_cell.angle_beta   90.00
_cell.angle_gamma   90.00
#
_symmetry.space_group_name_H-M   'P 1'
#
loop_
_entity.id
_entity.type
_entity.pdbx_description
1 polymer ?
#
loop_
_entity_poly.entity_id
_entity_poly.type
_entity_poly.pdbx_seq_one_letter_code
_entity_poly.pdbx_strand_id
1 'polypeptide(L)'
;MYLYKSRHYVYFVRVCTPKALVQQGYPFDFKFSLKTKSRPIAIRRSAPIISQILKSLDNVDISRDSPKETKQAILSPVDSLRNSFNDSGVELHSFSSQADTKQQTVKSIKRNFAQGYRWQEEFITSKQKARITHLTVHQLNKRTLYFLDYFKNKKISITQITASDLMEFGSNLQSWDKSAKTKKDFWGAAKQFLKWLTLKQHFPRNPFEGLTVTFKSEKFASEQREKWSSKQIKNLLSHTALLISS
;
A
#
# COMPACT_ATOMS: atom_id res chain seq x y z
N MET A 1 14.81 16.79 24.62
CA MET A 1 13.98 15.57 24.73
C MET A 1 14.78 14.52 25.47
N TYR A 2 14.26 13.97 26.56
CA TYR A 2 15.07 13.09 27.42
C TYR A 2 14.32 11.82 27.79
N LEU A 3 14.96 10.67 27.55
CA LEU A 3 14.53 9.39 28.08
C LEU A 3 15.06 9.23 29.51
N TYR A 4 14.13 9.27 30.42
CA TYR A 4 14.22 9.24 31.86
C TYR A 4 14.15 7.95 32.63
N LYS A 5 14.99 7.64 33.64
CA LYS A 5 14.68 6.58 34.61
C LYS A 5 14.24 7.18 35.95
N SER A 6 13.11 6.73 36.48
CA SER A 6 12.63 7.13 37.82
C SER A 6 13.28 6.30 38.93
N ARG A 7 13.14 6.75 40.19
CA ARG A 7 13.58 6.00 41.40
C ARG A 7 12.99 4.58 41.50
N HIS A 8 11.82 4.34 40.89
CA HIS A 8 11.17 3.02 40.85
C HIS A 8 11.56 2.20 39.62
N TYR A 9 12.67 2.56 38.95
CA TYR A 9 13.23 1.94 37.76
C TYR A 9 12.34 1.97 36.50
N VAL A 10 11.19 2.63 36.54
CA VAL A 10 10.30 2.81 35.38
C VAL A 10 10.79 3.97 34.52
N TYR A 11 10.81 3.77 33.20
CA TYR A 11 11.20 4.78 32.24
C TYR A 11 10.08 5.78 31.91
N PHE A 12 10.47 7.03 31.69
CA PHE A 12 9.61 8.15 31.29
C PHE A 12 10.19 8.86 30.08
N VAL A 13 9.33 9.45 29.25
CA VAL A 13 9.72 10.38 28.19
C VAL A 13 9.35 11.80 28.58
N ARG A 14 10.27 12.75 28.33
CA ARG A 14 10.08 14.19 28.52
C ARG A 14 10.25 14.94 27.21
N VAL A 15 9.21 15.68 26.80
CA VAL A 15 9.21 16.55 25.62
C VAL A 15 9.01 17.98 26.09
N CYS A 16 9.95 18.86 25.77
CA CYS A 16 9.86 20.27 26.14
C CYS A 16 8.99 21.02 25.14
N THR A 17 8.16 21.93 25.64
CA THR A 17 7.31 22.79 24.82
C THR A 17 8.13 23.95 24.26
N PRO A 18 7.90 24.39 23.01
CA PRO A 18 8.54 25.58 22.45
C PRO A 18 8.39 26.82 23.34
N LYS A 19 9.45 27.62 23.48
CA LYS A 19 9.46 28.82 24.35
C LYS A 19 8.31 29.79 24.05
N ALA A 20 7.98 29.98 22.77
CA ALA A 20 6.88 30.84 22.34
C ALA A 20 5.54 30.41 22.96
N LEU A 21 5.25 29.09 22.97
CA LEU A 21 4.03 28.57 23.60
C LEU A 21 4.09 28.65 25.12
N VAL A 22 5.25 28.39 25.73
CA VAL A 22 5.40 28.51 27.20
C VAL A 22 5.11 29.94 27.68
N GLN A 23 5.56 30.96 26.92
CA GLN A 23 5.25 32.37 27.21
C GLN A 23 3.75 32.68 27.14
N GLN A 24 2.98 31.91 26.37
CA GLN A 24 1.53 32.00 26.26
C GLN A 24 0.78 31.14 27.30
N GLY A 25 1.48 30.63 28.32
CA GLY A 25 0.87 29.87 29.43
C GLY A 25 0.76 28.37 29.20
N TYR A 26 1.37 27.83 28.14
CA TYR A 26 1.45 26.39 27.93
C TYR A 26 2.45 25.73 28.92
N PRO A 27 2.26 24.45 29.28
CA PRO A 27 3.16 23.77 30.21
C PRO A 27 4.59 23.71 29.67
N PHE A 28 5.58 23.86 30.54
CA PHE A 28 7.00 23.84 30.17
C PHE A 28 7.43 22.53 29.48
N ASP A 29 6.92 21.40 29.98
CA ASP A 29 7.18 20.09 29.40
C ASP A 29 6.02 19.12 29.58
N PHE A 30 5.96 18.14 28.68
CA PHE A 30 5.11 16.99 28.77
C PHE A 30 5.91 15.76 29.17
N LYS A 31 5.47 15.10 30.24
CA LYS A 31 6.14 13.92 30.80
C LYS A 31 5.17 12.74 30.87
N PHE A 32 5.57 11.61 30.29
CA PHE A 32 4.75 10.40 30.24
C PHE A 32 5.50 9.16 30.69
N SER A 33 4.85 8.30 31.47
CA SER A 33 5.38 6.99 31.83
C SER A 33 5.29 6.04 30.65
N LEU A 34 6.39 5.33 30.40
CA LEU A 34 6.51 4.31 29.34
C LEU A 34 6.15 2.91 29.82
N LYS A 35 5.69 2.77 31.07
CA LYS A 35 5.24 1.51 31.69
C LYS A 35 6.23 0.34 31.51
N THR A 36 7.53 0.62 31.54
CA THR A 36 8.58 -0.42 31.40
C THR A 36 9.81 -0.08 32.22
N LYS A 37 10.50 -1.13 32.69
CA LYS A 37 11.82 -1.05 33.32
C LYS A 37 12.97 -1.37 32.36
N SER A 38 12.65 -1.79 31.12
CA SER A 38 13.62 -2.17 30.08
C SER A 38 13.92 -0.99 29.17
N ARG A 39 15.20 -0.61 29.07
CA ARG A 39 15.64 0.54 28.25
C ARG A 39 15.35 0.34 26.75
N PRO A 40 15.62 -0.82 26.12
CA PRO A 40 15.26 -1.05 24.71
C PRO A 40 13.77 -0.87 24.43
N ILE A 41 12.90 -1.39 25.30
CA ILE A 41 11.44 -1.26 25.17
C ILE A 41 11.02 0.21 25.36
N ALA A 42 11.65 0.91 26.31
CA ALA A 42 11.37 2.32 26.56
C ALA A 42 11.66 3.20 25.34
N ILE A 43 12.78 2.96 24.64
CA ILE A 43 13.11 3.67 23.41
C ILE A 43 11.99 3.50 22.38
N ARG A 44 11.56 2.25 22.13
CA ARG A 44 10.48 1.94 21.16
C ARG A 44 9.15 2.59 21.54
N ARG A 45 8.78 2.57 22.83
CA ARG A 45 7.54 3.20 23.34
C ARG A 45 7.59 4.73 23.30
N SER A 46 8.77 5.32 23.44
CA SER A 46 8.93 6.77 23.46
C SER A 46 8.72 7.40 22.08
N ALA A 47 9.20 6.76 21.01
CA ALA A 47 9.16 7.31 19.66
C ALA A 47 7.76 7.77 19.17
N PRO A 48 6.70 6.95 19.26
CA PRO A 48 5.38 7.38 18.80
C PRO A 48 4.74 8.43 19.73
N ILE A 49 5.02 8.40 21.05
CA ILE A 49 4.58 9.46 21.98
C ILE A 49 5.20 10.80 21.58
N ILE A 50 6.52 10.83 21.33
CA ILE A 50 7.23 12.05 20.95
C ILE A 50 6.65 12.60 19.64
N SER A 51 6.48 11.74 18.63
CA SER A 51 5.93 12.14 17.34
C SER A 51 4.54 12.75 17.49
N GLN A 52 3.68 12.15 18.31
CA GLN A 52 2.33 12.67 18.55
C GLN A 52 2.35 14.04 19.24
N ILE A 53 3.17 14.20 20.29
CA ILE A 53 3.26 15.48 21.01
C ILE A 53 3.78 16.58 20.08
N LEU A 54 4.85 16.32 19.32
CA LEU A 54 5.42 17.31 18.41
C LEU A 54 4.41 17.73 17.34
N LYS A 55 3.73 16.75 16.70
CA LYS A 55 2.65 17.05 15.74
C LYS A 55 1.55 17.90 16.37
N SER A 56 1.13 17.62 17.60
CA SER A 56 0.11 18.43 18.26
C SER A 56 0.61 19.84 18.54
N LEU A 57 1.86 20.01 18.97
CA LEU A 57 2.44 21.33 19.24
C LEU A 57 2.66 22.16 17.97
N ASP A 58 3.05 21.53 16.86
CA ASP A 58 3.27 22.20 15.58
C ASP A 58 1.96 22.73 14.95
N ASN A 59 0.82 22.13 15.31
CA ASN A 59 -0.50 22.51 14.80
C ASN A 59 -1.24 23.51 15.71
N VAL A 60 -0.63 23.96 16.80
CA VAL A 60 -1.25 24.94 17.71
C VAL A 60 -1.32 26.30 17.03
N ASP A 61 -2.53 26.85 16.96
CA ASP A 61 -2.74 28.24 16.59
C ASP A 61 -2.93 29.07 17.86
N ILE A 62 -1.94 29.91 18.19
CA ILE A 62 -1.96 30.75 19.41
C ILE A 62 -3.16 31.71 19.44
N SER A 63 -3.68 32.11 18.27
CA SER A 63 -4.81 33.04 18.18
C SER A 63 -6.17 32.39 18.47
N ARG A 64 -6.26 31.06 18.33
CA ARG A 64 -7.50 30.30 18.40
C ARG A 64 -7.52 29.30 19.56
N ASP A 65 -6.40 28.65 19.85
CA ASP A 65 -6.34 27.48 20.70
C ASP A 65 -5.94 27.85 22.14
N SER A 66 -6.70 27.36 23.12
CA SER A 66 -6.39 27.61 24.54
C SER A 66 -5.38 26.60 25.09
N PRO A 67 -4.48 27.01 26.03
CA PRO A 67 -3.51 26.09 26.63
C PRO A 67 -4.13 24.85 27.30
N LYS A 68 -5.33 24.98 27.85
CA LYS A 68 -6.05 23.88 28.52
C LYS A 68 -6.57 22.86 27.49
N GLU A 69 -7.17 23.32 26.40
CA GLU A 69 -7.71 22.47 25.34
C GLU A 69 -6.59 21.73 24.61
N THR A 70 -5.50 22.43 24.25
CA THR A 70 -4.34 21.77 23.62
C THR A 70 -3.73 20.71 24.54
N LYS A 71 -3.64 20.97 25.85
CA LYS A 71 -3.16 19.97 26.81
C LYS A 71 -4.05 18.72 26.78
N GLN A 72 -5.38 18.88 26.81
CA GLN A 72 -6.31 17.74 26.73
C GLN A 72 -6.22 17.01 25.37
N ALA A 73 -6.09 17.76 24.27
CA ALA A 73 -5.92 17.24 22.92
C ALA A 73 -4.61 16.46 22.74
N ILE A 74 -3.57 16.75 23.54
CA ILE A 74 -2.32 15.97 23.59
C ILE A 74 -2.50 14.73 24.47
N LEU A 75 -3.14 14.86 25.64
CA LEU A 75 -3.26 13.76 26.60
C LEU A 75 -4.06 12.57 26.04
N SER A 76 -5.21 12.82 25.40
CA SER A 76 -6.10 11.74 24.93
C SER A 76 -5.44 10.80 23.89
N PRO A 77 -4.80 11.30 22.82
CA PRO A 77 -4.05 10.46 21.88
C PRO A 77 -2.85 9.76 22.53
N VAL A 78 -2.14 10.44 23.44
CA VAL A 78 -0.98 9.85 24.14
C VAL A 78 -1.40 8.73 25.09
N ASP A 79 -2.53 8.85 25.78
CA ASP A 79 -3.03 7.78 26.63
C ASP A 79 -3.51 6.58 25.83
N SER A 80 -4.12 6.81 24.66
CA SER A 80 -4.46 5.75 23.71
C SER A 80 -3.21 4.99 23.24
N LEU A 81 -2.14 5.72 22.91
CA LEU A 81 -0.81 5.16 22.64
C LEU A 81 -0.28 4.32 23.82
N ARG A 82 -0.37 4.85 25.04
CA ARG A 82 0.11 4.17 26.26
C ARG A 82 -0.71 2.94 26.64
N ASN A 83 -1.94 2.81 26.13
CA ASN A 83 -2.78 1.63 26.32
C ASN A 83 -2.51 0.54 25.28
N SER A 84 -1.90 0.89 24.15
CA SER A 84 -1.47 -0.07 23.10
C SER A 84 -0.10 -0.74 23.36
N PHE A 85 0.54 -0.41 24.48
CA PHE A 85 1.88 -0.91 24.80
C PHE A 85 1.88 -2.43 25.02
N ASN A 86 2.74 -3.14 24.30
CA ASN A 86 2.96 -4.59 24.43
C ASN A 86 4.43 -4.89 24.77
N ASP A 87 4.78 -6.16 25.00
CA ASP A 87 6.14 -6.56 25.42
C ASP A 87 7.23 -6.30 24.37
N SER A 88 6.86 -6.05 23.11
CA SER A 88 7.78 -5.66 22.04
C SER A 88 8.02 -4.15 21.91
N GLY A 89 7.25 -3.34 22.65
CA GLY A 89 7.26 -1.88 22.62
C GLY A 89 5.90 -1.31 22.26
N VAL A 90 5.65 -1.17 20.96
CA VAL A 90 4.39 -0.75 20.32
C VAL A 90 4.36 -1.42 18.95
N GLU A 91 3.29 -2.13 18.60
CA GLU A 91 3.07 -2.47 17.19
C GLU A 91 2.79 -1.17 16.43
N LEU A 92 3.76 -0.71 15.64
CA LEU A 92 3.67 0.53 14.86
C LEU A 92 2.66 0.43 13.69
N HIS A 93 1.82 -0.60 13.66
CA HIS A 93 0.78 -0.81 12.64
C HIS A 93 -0.57 -0.14 12.96
N SER A 94 -0.70 0.56 14.09
CA SER A 94 -2.02 1.01 14.57
C SER A 94 -2.18 2.52 14.80
N PHE A 95 -1.25 3.37 14.36
CA PHE A 95 -1.38 4.84 14.49
C PHE A 95 -1.58 5.55 13.14
N SER A 96 -2.61 5.12 12.43
CA SER A 96 -3.39 6.00 11.56
C SER A 96 -4.82 6.01 12.11
N SER A 97 -5.09 7.01 12.95
CA SER A 97 -6.40 7.54 13.35
C SER A 97 -7.49 6.56 13.80
N GLN A 98 -7.72 6.46 15.11
CA GLN A 98 -9.01 6.07 15.66
C GLN A 98 -9.85 7.31 15.98
N ALA A 99 -10.94 7.48 15.23
CA ALA A 99 -12.22 7.95 15.75
C ALA A 99 -13.31 7.10 15.09
N ASP A 100 -14.05 6.37 15.93
CA ASP A 100 -15.30 5.64 15.68
C ASP A 100 -15.24 4.23 15.06
N THR A 101 -14.94 3.29 15.95
CA THR A 101 -15.08 1.84 15.79
C THR A 101 -16.55 1.42 15.82
N LYS A 102 -17.12 1.13 14.65
CA LYS A 102 -17.93 -0.06 14.33
C LYS A 102 -18.58 0.01 12.94
N GLN A 103 -18.72 1.20 12.35
CA GLN A 103 -19.22 1.39 10.98
C GLN A 103 -18.10 1.68 9.93
N GLN A 104 -16.88 1.97 10.39
CA GLN A 104 -15.78 2.43 9.54
C GLN A 104 -14.85 1.34 9.00
N THR A 105 -14.88 0.10 9.53
CA THR A 105 -14.06 -1.01 9.02
C THR A 105 -14.40 -1.33 7.56
N VAL A 106 -15.68 -1.26 7.17
CA VAL A 106 -16.11 -1.42 5.77
C VAL A 106 -15.74 -0.20 4.91
N LYS A 107 -15.77 1.03 5.46
CA LYS A 107 -15.45 2.26 4.71
C LYS A 107 -13.94 2.48 4.52
N SER A 108 -13.10 2.12 5.48
CA SER A 108 -11.62 2.20 5.40
C SER A 108 -11.05 1.17 4.43
N ILE A 109 -11.57 -0.06 4.46
CA ILE A 109 -11.27 -1.09 3.47
C ILE A 109 -11.71 -0.62 2.07
N LYS A 110 -12.93 -0.08 1.93
CA LYS A 110 -13.40 0.53 0.66
C LYS A 110 -12.52 1.70 0.17
N ARG A 111 -12.05 2.57 1.06
CA ARG A 111 -11.16 3.70 0.73
C ARG A 111 -9.78 3.25 0.26
N ASN A 112 -9.20 2.23 0.90
CA ASN A 112 -7.91 1.66 0.49
C ASN A 112 -8.01 0.94 -0.87
N PHE A 113 -9.12 0.25 -1.14
CA PHE A 113 -9.36 -0.32 -2.47
C PHE A 113 -9.53 0.74 -3.53
N ALA A 114 -10.35 1.75 -3.26
CA ALA A 114 -10.55 2.88 -4.18
C ALA A 114 -9.22 3.54 -4.56
N GLN A 115 -8.27 3.65 -3.62
CA GLN A 115 -6.95 4.21 -3.89
C GLN A 115 -6.16 3.39 -4.92
N GLY A 116 -6.22 2.05 -4.85
CA GLY A 116 -5.58 1.19 -5.85
C GLY A 116 -6.10 1.41 -7.27
N TYR A 117 -7.42 1.56 -7.43
CA TYR A 117 -8.04 1.85 -8.74
C TYR A 117 -7.69 3.25 -9.24
N ARG A 118 -7.66 4.26 -8.37
CA ARG A 118 -7.22 5.62 -8.74
C ARG A 118 -5.78 5.63 -9.25
N TRP A 119 -4.88 4.96 -8.54
CA TRP A 119 -3.49 4.83 -9.00
C TRP A 119 -3.38 4.05 -10.31
N GLN A 120 -4.27 3.10 -10.55
CA GLN A 120 -4.34 2.38 -11.82
C GLN A 120 -4.79 3.28 -12.96
N GLU A 121 -5.78 4.15 -12.76
CA GLU A 121 -6.19 5.16 -13.76
C GLU A 121 -5.05 6.13 -14.07
N GLU A 122 -4.33 6.60 -13.04
CA GLU A 122 -3.16 7.46 -13.22
C GLU A 122 -2.03 6.73 -13.98
N PHE A 123 -1.81 5.45 -13.67
CA PHE A 123 -0.87 4.61 -14.40
C PHE A 123 -1.25 4.50 -15.88
N ILE A 124 -2.51 4.21 -16.20
CA ILE A 124 -2.99 4.11 -17.59
C ILE A 124 -2.89 5.46 -18.32
N THR A 125 -3.27 6.55 -17.65
CA THR A 125 -3.12 7.92 -18.18
C THR A 125 -1.66 8.23 -18.49
N SER A 126 -0.73 7.81 -17.62
CA SER A 126 0.71 7.99 -17.86
C SER A 126 1.20 7.20 -19.09
N LYS A 127 0.64 6.02 -19.35
CA LYS A 127 0.97 5.20 -20.52
C LYS A 127 0.41 5.76 -21.82
N GLN A 128 -0.79 6.32 -21.80
CA GLN A 128 -1.37 7.05 -22.93
C GLN A 128 -0.48 8.25 -23.31
N LYS A 129 -0.04 9.03 -22.31
CA LYS A 129 0.88 10.17 -22.53
C LYS A 129 2.25 9.75 -23.07
N ALA A 130 2.72 8.56 -22.71
CA ALA A 130 3.97 7.98 -23.22
C ALA A 130 3.90 7.49 -24.67
N ARG A 131 2.78 7.72 -25.39
CA ARG A 131 2.56 7.37 -26.81
C ARG A 131 2.82 5.89 -27.14
N ILE A 132 2.55 4.97 -26.21
CA ILE A 132 2.54 3.54 -26.53
C ILE A 132 1.27 3.18 -27.32
N THR A 133 1.26 2.04 -28.01
CA THR A 133 0.11 1.65 -28.84
C THR A 133 -1.19 1.55 -28.02
N HIS A 134 -2.31 1.94 -28.63
CA HIS A 134 -3.63 1.86 -28.00
C HIS A 134 -3.97 0.44 -27.52
N LEU A 135 -3.59 -0.58 -28.30
CA LEU A 135 -3.76 -1.98 -27.92
C LEU A 135 -2.98 -2.32 -26.65
N THR A 136 -1.73 -1.86 -26.51
CA THR A 136 -0.93 -2.06 -25.30
C THR A 136 -1.57 -1.38 -24.09
N VAL A 137 -2.06 -0.15 -24.23
CA VAL A 137 -2.76 0.57 -23.15
C VAL A 137 -4.00 -0.21 -22.71
N HIS A 138 -4.84 -0.62 -23.66
CA HIS A 138 -6.06 -1.38 -23.38
C HIS A 138 -5.76 -2.69 -22.65
N GLN A 139 -4.73 -3.42 -23.10
CA GLN A 139 -4.30 -4.66 -22.45
C GLN A 139 -3.73 -4.43 -21.06
N LEU A 140 -2.92 -3.38 -20.86
CA LEU A 140 -2.41 -3.01 -19.53
C LEU A 140 -3.57 -2.69 -18.59
N ASN A 141 -4.55 -1.90 -19.05
CA ASN A 141 -5.74 -1.54 -18.27
C ASN A 141 -6.47 -2.80 -17.79
N LYS A 142 -6.84 -3.69 -18.71
CA LYS A 142 -7.55 -4.93 -18.39
C LYS A 142 -6.79 -5.81 -17.39
N ARG A 143 -5.47 -5.94 -17.57
CA ARG A 143 -4.63 -6.84 -16.76
C ARG A 143 -4.35 -6.28 -15.37
N THR A 144 -4.14 -4.96 -15.23
CA THR A 144 -3.94 -4.32 -13.92
C THR A 144 -5.24 -4.21 -13.13
N LEU A 145 -6.39 -4.04 -13.78
CA LEU A 145 -7.69 -4.15 -13.13
C LEU A 145 -7.92 -5.55 -12.57
N TYR A 146 -7.67 -6.60 -13.36
CA TYR A 146 -7.77 -7.98 -12.85
C TYR A 146 -6.88 -8.23 -11.63
N PHE A 147 -5.66 -7.69 -11.65
CA PHE A 147 -4.75 -7.75 -10.50
C PHE A 147 -5.36 -7.09 -9.26
N LEU A 148 -5.94 -5.89 -9.40
CA LEU A 148 -6.62 -5.21 -8.29
C LEU A 148 -7.87 -5.97 -7.80
N ASP A 149 -8.67 -6.50 -8.73
CA ASP A 149 -9.87 -7.28 -8.41
C ASP A 149 -9.53 -8.54 -7.61
N TYR A 150 -8.43 -9.21 -7.95
CA TYR A 150 -7.94 -10.36 -7.19
C TYR A 150 -7.67 -10.00 -5.72
N PHE A 151 -6.93 -8.91 -5.46
CA PHE A 151 -6.62 -8.49 -4.08
C PHE A 151 -7.82 -7.89 -3.35
N LYS A 152 -8.73 -7.23 -4.07
CA LYS A 152 -10.02 -6.80 -3.55
C LYS A 152 -10.85 -7.97 -3.04
N ASN A 153 -10.92 -9.05 -3.80
CA ASN A 153 -11.65 -10.26 -3.40
C ASN A 153 -11.01 -10.92 -2.16
N LYS A 154 -9.68 -10.87 -2.03
CA LYS A 154 -8.96 -11.34 -0.83
C LYS A 154 -8.96 -10.37 0.35
N LYS A 155 -9.56 -9.19 0.20
CA LYS A 155 -9.59 -8.12 1.21
C LYS A 155 -8.19 -7.64 1.62
N ILE A 156 -7.22 -7.72 0.72
CA ILE A 156 -5.83 -7.26 0.93
C ILE A 156 -5.67 -5.90 0.25
N SER A 157 -5.31 -4.86 1.01
CA SER A 157 -5.02 -3.54 0.43
C SER A 157 -3.78 -3.59 -0.48
N ILE A 158 -3.81 -2.85 -1.58
CA ILE A 158 -2.69 -2.70 -2.51
C ILE A 158 -1.39 -2.29 -1.77
N THR A 159 -1.49 -1.43 -0.75
CA THR A 159 -0.35 -0.92 0.05
C THR A 159 0.25 -1.94 1.00
N GLN A 160 -0.46 -3.05 1.25
CA GLN A 160 -0.08 -4.09 2.19
C GLN A 160 0.39 -5.36 1.49
N ILE A 161 0.42 -5.37 0.16
CA ILE A 161 0.85 -6.54 -0.62
C ILE A 161 2.28 -6.92 -0.25
N THR A 162 2.44 -8.16 0.20
CA THR A 162 3.72 -8.79 0.49
C THR A 162 4.18 -9.67 -0.67
N ALA A 163 5.43 -10.12 -0.61
CA ALA A 163 5.96 -11.09 -1.57
C ALA A 163 5.16 -12.42 -1.54
N SER A 164 4.66 -12.83 -0.38
CA SER A 164 3.84 -14.05 -0.22
C SER A 164 2.51 -13.92 -0.98
N ASP A 165 1.85 -12.77 -0.87
CA ASP A 165 0.58 -12.49 -1.56
C ASP A 165 0.75 -12.50 -3.09
N LEU A 166 1.89 -12.00 -3.57
CA LEU A 166 2.24 -12.04 -5.00
C LEU A 166 2.53 -13.46 -5.48
N MET A 167 3.21 -14.29 -4.67
CA MET A 167 3.41 -15.70 -5.01
C MET A 167 2.09 -16.44 -5.12
N GLU A 168 1.15 -16.16 -4.21
CA GLU A 168 -0.19 -16.74 -4.26
C GLU A 168 -0.98 -16.26 -5.49
N PHE A 169 -0.86 -14.98 -5.86
CA PHE A 169 -1.39 -14.49 -7.14
C PHE A 169 -0.77 -15.24 -8.34
N GLY A 170 0.53 -15.53 -8.29
CA GLY A 170 1.22 -16.35 -9.28
C GLY A 170 0.64 -17.77 -9.38
N SER A 171 0.38 -18.41 -8.25
CA SER A 171 -0.29 -19.73 -8.19
C SER A 171 -1.71 -19.68 -8.74
N ASN A 172 -2.48 -18.64 -8.43
CA ASN A 172 -3.81 -18.43 -9.02
C ASN A 172 -3.75 -18.26 -10.55
N LEU A 173 -2.74 -17.54 -11.07
CA LEU A 173 -2.53 -17.45 -12.51
C LEU A 173 -2.13 -18.81 -13.11
N GLN A 174 -1.37 -19.64 -12.38
CA GLN A 174 -1.01 -20.98 -12.84
C GLN A 174 -2.22 -21.90 -12.98
N SER A 175 -3.16 -21.88 -12.02
CA SER A 175 -4.40 -22.66 -12.07
C SER A 175 -5.42 -22.15 -13.08
N TRP A 176 -5.19 -20.98 -13.67
CA TRP A 176 -6.11 -20.41 -14.65
C TRP A 176 -6.09 -21.19 -15.98
N ASP A 177 -7.26 -21.51 -16.53
CA ASP A 177 -7.39 -22.13 -17.85
C ASP A 177 -7.16 -21.12 -18.98
N LYS A 178 -5.90 -20.69 -19.11
CA LYS A 178 -5.40 -19.75 -20.12
C LYS A 178 -4.02 -20.17 -20.59
N SER A 179 -3.64 -19.69 -21.77
CA SER A 179 -2.30 -19.94 -22.31
C SER A 179 -1.19 -19.41 -21.38
N ALA A 180 -0.03 -20.05 -21.39
CA ALA A 180 1.14 -19.58 -20.66
C ALA A 180 1.54 -18.13 -21.03
N LYS A 181 1.33 -17.74 -22.29
CA LYS A 181 1.54 -16.36 -22.74
C LYS A 181 0.60 -15.40 -22.02
N THR A 182 -0.69 -15.71 -21.96
CA THR A 182 -1.67 -14.90 -21.25
C THR A 182 -1.26 -14.73 -19.79
N LYS A 183 -0.94 -15.83 -19.08
CA LYS A 183 -0.51 -15.80 -17.67
C LYS A 183 0.72 -14.89 -17.47
N LYS A 184 1.75 -15.03 -18.32
CA LYS A 184 2.94 -14.16 -18.34
C LYS A 184 2.59 -12.70 -18.53
N ASP A 185 1.67 -12.40 -19.45
CA ASP A 185 1.28 -11.02 -19.73
C ASP A 185 0.55 -10.38 -18.53
N PHE A 186 -0.31 -11.12 -17.81
CA PHE A 186 -0.96 -10.64 -16.58
C PHE A 186 0.06 -10.41 -15.46
N TRP A 187 0.98 -11.35 -15.24
CA TRP A 187 2.07 -11.19 -14.28
C TRP A 187 2.96 -9.98 -14.61
N GLY A 188 3.33 -9.83 -15.88
CA GLY A 188 4.15 -8.72 -16.37
C GLY A 188 3.47 -7.37 -16.18
N ALA A 189 2.17 -7.27 -16.46
CA ALA A 189 1.40 -6.05 -16.24
C ALA A 189 1.34 -5.66 -14.75
N ALA A 190 1.09 -6.63 -13.85
CA ALA A 190 1.13 -6.41 -12.41
C ALA A 190 2.51 -5.93 -11.92
N LYS A 191 3.58 -6.57 -12.38
CA LYS A 191 4.96 -6.18 -12.07
C LYS A 191 5.28 -4.77 -12.55
N GLN A 192 4.85 -4.41 -13.76
CA GLN A 192 5.05 -3.07 -14.31
C GLN A 192 4.28 -2.01 -13.51
N PHE A 193 3.05 -2.31 -13.09
CA PHE A 193 2.23 -1.43 -12.28
C PHE A 193 2.85 -1.16 -10.91
N LEU A 194 3.21 -2.20 -10.14
CA LEU A 194 3.83 -2.00 -8.82
C LEU A 194 5.21 -1.34 -8.90
N LYS A 195 5.99 -1.62 -9.96
CA LYS A 195 7.23 -0.87 -10.24
C LYS A 195 6.94 0.62 -10.41
N TRP A 196 5.89 0.99 -11.16
CA TRP A 196 5.49 2.38 -11.33
C TRP A 196 5.04 3.04 -10.02
N LEU A 197 4.28 2.33 -9.18
CA LEU A 197 3.89 2.83 -7.85
C LEU A 197 5.09 3.06 -6.93
N THR A 198 6.10 2.18 -7.00
CA THR A 198 7.36 2.35 -6.27
C THR A 198 8.10 3.61 -6.73
N LEU A 199 8.18 3.86 -8.05
CA LEU A 199 8.79 5.08 -8.59
C LEU A 199 8.03 6.35 -8.18
N LYS A 200 6.72 6.26 -7.95
CA LYS A 200 5.87 7.32 -7.41
C LYS A 200 5.95 7.48 -5.89
N GLN A 201 6.82 6.73 -5.21
CA GLN A 201 6.97 6.74 -3.75
C GLN A 201 5.70 6.34 -2.98
N HIS A 202 4.79 5.59 -3.63
CA HIS A 202 3.65 4.97 -2.94
C HIS A 202 4.05 3.70 -2.19
N PHE A 203 5.20 3.10 -2.55
CA PHE A 203 5.80 1.97 -1.84
C PHE A 203 7.24 2.31 -1.48
N PRO A 204 7.70 1.93 -0.26
CA PRO A 204 9.10 2.10 0.13
C PRO A 204 10.02 1.12 -0.63
N ARG A 205 9.50 -0.04 -1.02
CA ARG A 205 10.23 -1.09 -1.74
C ARG A 205 9.27 -1.83 -2.68
N ASN A 206 9.77 -2.23 -3.84
CA ASN A 206 8.98 -3.00 -4.80
C ASN A 206 8.76 -4.44 -4.32
N PRO A 207 7.51 -4.89 -4.09
CA PRO A 207 7.25 -6.25 -3.60
C PRO A 207 7.52 -7.35 -4.65
N PHE A 208 7.67 -7.01 -5.94
CA PHE A 208 8.12 -7.94 -6.98
C PHE A 208 9.65 -8.12 -7.03
N GLU A 209 10.41 -7.43 -6.19
CA GLU A 209 11.86 -7.54 -6.18
C GLU A 209 12.29 -8.96 -5.73
N GLY A 210 13.11 -9.63 -6.54
CA GLY A 210 13.53 -11.02 -6.30
C GLY A 210 12.50 -12.09 -6.66
N LEU A 211 11.27 -11.74 -7.06
CA LEU A 211 10.25 -12.72 -7.42
C LEU A 211 10.36 -13.20 -8.88
N THR A 212 10.41 -14.52 -9.04
CA THR A 212 10.41 -15.19 -10.34
C THR A 212 9.32 -16.26 -10.37
N VAL A 213 8.37 -16.13 -11.30
CA VAL A 213 7.33 -17.14 -11.56
C VAL A 213 7.43 -17.59 -13.01
N THR A 214 7.53 -18.90 -13.20
CA THR A 214 7.57 -19.51 -14.54
C THR A 214 6.20 -20.06 -14.91
N PHE A 215 5.70 -19.68 -16.07
CA PHE A 215 4.52 -20.28 -16.69
C PHE A 215 4.97 -21.12 -17.88
N LYS A 216 4.90 -22.45 -17.73
CA LYS A 216 5.26 -23.41 -18.79
C LYS A 216 4.07 -23.64 -19.72
N SER A 217 4.34 -23.82 -21.00
CA SER A 217 3.37 -24.34 -21.98
C SER A 217 3.78 -25.76 -22.39
N GLU A 218 2.80 -26.62 -22.65
CA GLU A 218 3.05 -27.98 -23.13
C GLU A 218 3.51 -28.03 -24.59
N LYS A 219 3.15 -27.01 -25.37
CA LYS A 219 3.57 -26.82 -26.77
C LYS A 219 4.32 -25.51 -26.93
N PHE A 220 5.24 -25.44 -27.89
CA PHE A 220 5.88 -24.17 -28.24
C PHE A 220 4.85 -23.20 -28.86
N ALA A 221 5.04 -21.89 -28.70
CA ALA A 221 4.10 -20.89 -29.25
C ALA A 221 3.92 -21.00 -30.78
N SER A 222 4.94 -21.49 -31.48
CA SER A 222 4.93 -21.80 -32.92
C SER A 222 4.08 -23.02 -33.27
N GLU A 223 3.89 -23.96 -32.34
CA GLU A 223 3.14 -25.20 -32.52
C GLU A 223 1.67 -25.07 -32.11
N GLN A 224 1.31 -24.00 -31.39
CA GLN A 224 -0.07 -23.69 -31.02
C GLN A 224 -0.88 -23.08 -32.19
N ARG A 225 -0.20 -22.60 -33.23
CA ARG A 225 -0.85 -22.10 -34.46
C ARG A 225 -0.53 -23.05 -35.59
N GLU A 226 -1.51 -23.87 -35.98
CA GLU A 226 -1.36 -24.69 -37.17
C GLU A 226 -1.10 -23.80 -38.39
N LYS A 227 -0.08 -24.15 -39.16
CA LYS A 227 0.18 -23.53 -40.46
C LYS A 227 -0.84 -24.06 -41.44
N TRP A 228 -1.37 -23.16 -42.26
CA TRP A 228 -2.28 -23.55 -43.34
C TRP A 228 -1.53 -24.42 -44.34
N SER A 229 -2.07 -25.60 -44.63
CA SER A 229 -1.58 -26.46 -45.72
C SER A 229 -1.96 -25.87 -47.08
N SER A 230 -1.17 -26.18 -48.11
CA SER A 230 -1.48 -25.74 -49.48
C SER A 230 -2.86 -26.19 -49.95
N LYS A 231 -3.36 -27.34 -49.46
CA LYS A 231 -4.71 -27.84 -49.75
C LYS A 231 -5.78 -26.97 -49.10
N GLN A 232 -5.60 -26.57 -47.85
CA GLN A 232 -6.53 -25.67 -47.15
C GLN A 232 -6.57 -24.28 -47.79
N ILE A 233 -5.41 -23.76 -48.24
CA ILE A 233 -5.33 -22.48 -48.95
C ILE A 233 -6.07 -22.57 -50.29
N LYS A 234 -5.81 -23.62 -51.08
CA LYS A 234 -6.51 -23.84 -52.36
C LYS A 234 -8.03 -23.95 -52.18
N ASN A 235 -8.47 -24.66 -51.13
CA ASN A 235 -9.90 -24.80 -50.82
C ASN A 235 -10.53 -23.45 -50.44
N LEU A 236 -9.87 -22.65 -49.59
CA LEU A 236 -10.34 -21.31 -49.24
C LEU A 236 -10.48 -20.41 -50.47
N LEU A 237 -9.49 -20.41 -51.36
CA LEU A 237 -9.48 -19.60 -52.58
C LEU A 237 -10.49 -20.08 -53.64
N SER A 238 -10.94 -21.34 -53.57
CA SER A 238 -11.99 -21.87 -54.46
C SER A 238 -13.42 -21.49 -54.06
N HIS A 239 -13.62 -20.91 -52.87
CA HIS A 239 -14.93 -20.39 -52.49
C HIS A 239 -15.21 -19.03 -53.15
N THR A 240 -16.18 -19.00 -54.06
CA THR A 240 -16.60 -17.84 -54.88
C THR A 240 -17.09 -16.62 -54.09
N ALA A 241 -17.38 -16.77 -52.79
CA ALA A 241 -17.83 -15.69 -51.91
C ALA A 241 -16.72 -14.69 -51.52
N LEU A 242 -15.45 -14.98 -51.84
CA LEU A 242 -14.32 -14.08 -51.56
C LEU A 242 -13.87 -13.26 -52.78
N LEU A 243 -14.46 -13.49 -53.95
CA LEU A 243 -14.31 -12.63 -55.12
C LEU A 243 -15.31 -11.49 -55.01
N ILE A 244 -15.02 -10.51 -54.14
CA ILE A 244 -15.69 -9.22 -54.20
C ILE A 244 -15.33 -8.60 -55.56
N SER A 245 -16.38 -8.28 -56.31
CA SER A 245 -16.35 -7.63 -57.62
C SER A 245 -15.33 -6.49 -57.67
N SER A 246 -14.39 -6.60 -58.60
CA SER A 246 -13.59 -5.50 -59.14
C SER A 246 -14.45 -4.38 -59.68
#